data_AF-A0A9D8GDR4-F1
#
_entry.id   AF-A0A9D8GDR4-F1
#
_cell.length_a   1.000
_cell.length_b   1.000
_cell.length_c   1.000
_cell.angle_alpha   90.00
_cell.angle_beta   90.00
_cell.angle_gamma   90.00
#
_symmetry.space_group_name_H-M   'P 1'
#
loop_
_entity.id
_entity.type
_entity.pdbx_description
1 polymer ?
#
loop_
_entity_poly.entity_id
_entity_poly.type
_entity_poly.pdbx_seq_one_letter_code
_entity_poly.pdbx_strand_id
1 'polypeptide(L)'
;MNKWSRALLVVSFPLIEACGGSSEVSDSSTSISPPSNSASANSANTASASPAAPGTSPQVTLPAPTLRFNDTGISLSDGLTRDGRWSVSGLNGLGWEYSLDLGQSWMSGVGDFFVVQGDGPKMIWVRTRDSQGNTSEIVKVSCTLDTMPPAPIQAVSGQALGFRRLEFKGLENQASWEYRFDVNDPWVTGLGDQLWLIGNGLSTLLMRQIDAAANPSEATILDLTQAGGADWVEFSSNPLMPTQLTQVPSTKEGLILHGSVQQGDADFVRVDIPPKHLLASIRLVHYRSEDKIAFFALQRGLVFDAGVDTTKMLAFGHFGPEKLGQNLLEGLPANQLSSGSLVLWMQQTGSQKTDYAFEVRFEPTP
;
A
#
# COMPACT_ATOMS: atom_id res chain seq x y z
N MET A 1 27.64 20.40 2.72
CA MET A 1 26.99 20.66 4.02
C MET A 1 25.88 19.63 4.21
N ASN A 2 26.12 18.76 5.20
CA ASN A 2 25.30 17.77 5.89
C ASN A 2 24.28 16.92 5.10
N LYS A 3 24.75 15.74 4.67
CA LYS A 3 23.94 14.53 4.44
C LYS A 3 23.49 13.98 5.80
N TRP A 4 22.18 13.93 6.07
CA TRP A 4 21.63 13.16 7.17
C TRP A 4 21.18 11.80 6.63
N SER A 5 21.87 10.73 7.02
CA SER A 5 21.35 9.37 6.88
C SER A 5 20.16 9.24 7.83
N ARG A 6 18.96 8.97 7.28
CA ARG A 6 17.74 8.68 8.05
C ARG A 6 17.80 7.23 8.53
N ALA A 7 18.10 7.03 9.82
CA ALA A 7 17.87 5.76 10.48
C ALA A 7 16.46 5.79 11.09
N LEU A 8 15.55 4.99 10.53
CA LEU A 8 14.23 4.74 11.11
C LEU A 8 14.44 3.83 12.34
N LEU A 9 14.36 4.39 13.53
CA LEU A 9 14.42 3.62 14.78
C LEU A 9 13.04 2.97 15.00
N VAL A 10 12.88 1.74 14.53
CA VAL A 10 11.72 0.91 14.90
C VAL A 10 11.91 0.47 16.34
N VAL A 11 11.19 1.09 17.27
CA VAL A 11 11.14 0.63 18.66
C VAL A 11 10.01 -0.39 18.77
N SER A 12 10.34 -1.68 18.65
CA SER A 12 9.42 -2.76 19.02
C SER A 12 9.26 -2.80 20.54
N PHE A 13 8.03 -2.65 21.02
CA PHE A 13 7.65 -2.98 22.39
C PHE A 13 6.87 -4.29 22.42
N PRO A 14 7.20 -5.25 23.30
CA PRO A 14 6.42 -6.48 23.43
C PRO A 14 5.08 -6.18 24.10
N LEU A 15 4.01 -6.81 23.59
CA LEU A 15 2.74 -6.92 24.30
C LEU A 15 2.97 -7.65 25.63
N ILE A 16 2.56 -7.05 26.75
CA ILE A 16 2.35 -7.78 28.00
C ILE A 16 0.87 -8.11 28.09
N GLU A 17 0.54 -9.39 27.88
CA GLU A 17 -0.73 -9.98 28.25
C GLU A 17 -0.88 -9.93 29.78
N ALA A 18 -1.99 -9.36 30.24
CA ALA A 18 -2.41 -9.49 31.63
C ALA A 18 -3.10 -10.84 31.80
N CYS A 19 -2.53 -11.71 32.64
CA CYS A 19 -3.23 -12.87 33.17
C CYS A 19 -3.20 -12.80 34.70
N GLY A 20 -4.39 -12.81 35.31
CA GLY A 20 -4.57 -12.94 36.75
C GLY A 20 -4.50 -14.40 37.19
N GLY A 21 -4.18 -14.64 38.45
CA GLY A 21 -4.24 -15.98 39.05
C GLY A 21 -3.53 -16.06 40.39
N SER A 22 -4.32 -16.02 41.46
CA SER A 22 -3.98 -16.26 42.86
C SER A 22 -3.73 -17.75 43.18
N SER A 23 -2.80 -18.04 44.09
CA SER A 23 -2.95 -19.10 45.12
C SER A 23 -1.77 -19.10 46.12
N GLU A 24 -2.12 -19.20 47.40
CA GLU A 24 -1.26 -19.38 48.58
C GLU A 24 -0.54 -20.75 48.61
N VAL A 25 0.57 -20.84 49.38
CA VAL A 25 0.80 -21.74 50.54
C VAL A 25 2.32 -22.00 50.77
N SER A 26 2.77 -21.65 52.01
CA SER A 26 3.85 -22.14 52.91
C SER A 26 5.18 -22.73 52.35
N ASP A 27 6.37 -22.59 52.95
CA ASP A 27 6.70 -22.63 54.38
C ASP A 27 8.20 -22.32 54.67
N SER A 28 8.49 -21.83 55.89
CA SER A 28 9.76 -21.96 56.68
C SER A 28 11.08 -21.33 56.12
N SER A 29 12.04 -20.76 56.87
CA SER A 29 12.43 -20.91 58.28
C SER A 29 13.39 -19.78 58.75
N THR A 30 13.20 -19.35 60.01
CA THR A 30 14.21 -19.00 61.05
C THR A 30 15.23 -17.86 60.85
N SER A 31 15.22 -16.86 61.75
CA SER A 31 16.18 -16.83 62.88
C SER A 31 16.00 -15.64 63.85
N ILE A 32 15.86 -15.99 65.13
CA ILE A 32 16.53 -15.48 66.35
C ILE A 32 16.32 -14.01 66.79
N SER A 33 15.57 -13.85 67.89
CA SER A 33 15.63 -12.70 68.82
C SER A 33 16.69 -12.91 69.93
N PRO A 34 17.06 -11.85 70.66
CA PRO A 34 17.04 -11.93 72.12
C PRO A 34 16.45 -10.67 72.82
N PRO A 35 16.20 -10.73 74.16
CA PRO A 35 14.99 -10.16 74.76
C PRO A 35 15.26 -8.97 75.71
N SER A 36 14.19 -8.29 76.15
CA SER A 36 14.15 -7.71 77.50
C SER A 36 12.75 -7.66 78.09
N ASN A 37 12.63 -8.37 79.22
CA ASN A 37 11.67 -8.26 80.34
C ASN A 37 11.30 -6.80 80.67
N SER A 38 10.18 -6.41 81.29
CA SER A 38 9.15 -7.07 82.11
C SER A 38 8.13 -5.99 82.52
N ALA A 39 6.87 -6.36 82.70
CA ALA A 39 6.04 -6.05 83.89
C ALA A 39 4.56 -5.89 83.52
N SER A 40 3.76 -6.73 84.16
CA SER A 40 2.30 -6.78 84.20
C SER A 40 1.67 -5.55 84.85
N ALA A 41 0.58 -5.05 84.28
CA ALA A 41 -0.50 -4.42 85.03
C ALA A 41 -1.85 -4.72 84.36
N ASN A 42 -2.68 -5.45 85.09
CA ASN A 42 -4.06 -5.77 84.76
C ASN A 42 -4.93 -4.57 85.14
N SER A 43 -5.74 -4.01 84.24
CA SER A 43 -6.85 -3.12 84.62
C SER A 43 -7.92 -3.08 83.54
N ALA A 44 -9.15 -3.16 84.02
CA ALA A 44 -10.37 -3.43 83.30
C ALA A 44 -10.86 -2.28 82.42
N ASN A 45 -11.28 -2.65 81.21
CA ASN A 45 -12.51 -2.26 80.54
C ASN A 45 -13.17 -0.91 80.90
N THR A 46 -12.98 0.08 80.03
CA THR A 46 -13.99 1.12 79.73
C THR A 46 -14.06 1.28 78.22
N ALA A 47 -15.16 0.83 77.61
CA ALA A 47 -15.44 1.00 76.20
C ALA A 47 -15.68 2.49 75.88
N SER A 48 -14.67 3.17 75.34
CA SER A 48 -14.86 4.41 74.60
C SER A 48 -15.21 4.06 73.16
N ALA A 49 -16.42 4.43 72.73
CA ALA A 49 -16.82 4.34 71.33
C ALA A 49 -15.86 5.19 70.47
N SER A 50 -15.16 4.54 69.55
CA SER A 50 -14.37 5.19 68.50
C SER A 50 -15.33 5.93 67.53
N PRO A 51 -15.04 7.15 67.07
CA PRO A 51 -15.87 7.79 66.06
C PRO A 51 -15.79 6.98 64.76
N ALA A 52 -16.94 6.73 64.14
CA ALA A 52 -17.02 6.07 62.84
C ALA A 52 -16.14 6.79 61.81
N ALA A 53 -15.31 6.03 61.10
CA ALA A 53 -14.56 6.53 59.96
C ALA A 53 -15.54 7.14 58.93
N PRO A 54 -15.20 8.26 58.26
CA PRO A 54 -16.06 8.82 57.24
C PRO A 54 -16.26 7.78 56.14
N GLY A 55 -17.53 7.43 55.88
CA GLY A 55 -17.90 6.47 54.85
C GLY A 55 -17.34 6.88 53.50
N THR A 56 -16.69 5.95 52.81
CA THR A 56 -16.26 6.12 51.43
C THR A 56 -17.49 6.36 50.55
N SER A 57 -17.58 7.53 49.94
CA SER A 57 -18.58 7.81 48.90
C SER A 57 -18.44 6.77 47.78
N PRO A 58 -19.54 6.23 47.21
CA PRO A 58 -19.45 5.30 46.09
C PRO A 58 -18.71 5.96 44.91
N GLN A 59 -17.67 5.28 44.40
CA GLN A 59 -16.93 5.73 43.23
C GLN A 59 -17.82 5.56 42.00
N VAL A 60 -18.12 6.65 41.30
CA VAL A 60 -18.90 6.64 40.05
C VAL A 60 -17.98 6.19 38.91
N THR A 61 -18.24 5.01 38.34
CA THR A 61 -17.52 4.50 37.16
C THR A 61 -18.27 4.91 35.89
N LEU A 62 -17.64 5.74 35.05
CA LEU A 62 -18.19 6.13 33.75
C LEU A 62 -17.74 5.16 32.63
N PRO A 63 -18.55 4.97 31.57
CA PRO A 63 -18.16 4.15 30.42
C PRO A 63 -16.96 4.77 29.70
N ALA A 64 -15.91 3.98 29.44
CA ALA A 64 -14.76 4.44 28.68
C ALA A 64 -15.14 4.71 27.20
N PRO A 65 -14.59 5.76 26.58
CA PRO A 65 -14.82 6.03 25.17
C PRO A 65 -14.03 5.04 24.29
N THR A 66 -14.38 4.97 23.00
CA THR A 66 -13.58 4.27 21.99
C THR A 66 -12.79 5.29 21.17
N LEU A 67 -11.48 5.05 21.00
CA LEU A 67 -10.57 5.90 20.23
C LEU A 67 -10.07 5.17 18.98
N ARG A 68 -10.13 5.81 17.81
CA ARG A 68 -9.64 5.26 16.54
C ARG A 68 -8.97 6.33 15.69
N PHE A 69 -7.96 5.93 14.91
CA PHE A 69 -7.39 6.71 13.81
C PHE A 69 -7.43 5.88 12.53
N ASN A 70 -7.21 6.53 11.39
CA ASN A 70 -7.09 5.86 10.11
C ASN A 70 -5.61 5.56 9.84
N ASP A 71 -5.24 4.28 9.80
CA ASP A 71 -3.91 3.87 9.33
C ASP A 71 -3.90 3.96 7.79
N THR A 72 -3.08 4.86 7.25
CA THR A 72 -3.06 5.15 5.82
C THR A 72 -1.98 4.39 5.08
N GLY A 73 -1.07 3.73 5.79
CA GLY A 73 0.08 3.07 5.21
C GLY A 73 -0.27 1.79 4.46
N ILE A 74 0.75 1.19 3.83
CA ILE A 74 0.61 -0.09 3.13
C ILE A 74 0.31 -1.23 4.12
N SER A 75 0.83 -1.13 5.34
CA SER A 75 0.57 -2.07 6.43
C SER A 75 -0.44 -1.48 7.40
N LEU A 76 -1.68 -1.99 7.38
CA LEU A 76 -2.78 -1.50 8.23
C LEU A 76 -2.64 -1.82 9.73
N SER A 77 -1.46 -2.25 10.18
CA SER A 77 -1.21 -2.72 11.54
C SER A 77 0.10 -2.21 12.15
N ASP A 78 0.88 -1.41 11.42
CA ASP A 78 2.13 -0.84 11.97
C ASP A 78 1.91 0.51 12.66
N GLY A 79 0.71 1.08 12.52
CA GLY A 79 0.33 2.33 13.16
C GLY A 79 0.99 3.55 12.53
N LEU A 80 1.41 3.47 11.27
CA LEU A 80 1.99 4.59 10.53
C LEU A 80 0.89 5.27 9.70
N THR A 81 0.70 6.57 9.91
CA THR A 81 -0.37 7.32 9.22
C THR A 81 0.08 8.71 8.82
N ARG A 82 -0.47 9.21 7.73
CA ARG A 82 -0.43 10.64 7.36
C ARG A 82 -1.67 11.41 7.81
N ASP A 83 -2.67 10.70 8.33
CA ASP A 83 -3.92 11.30 8.77
C ASP A 83 -3.88 11.59 10.27
N GLY A 84 -3.77 12.88 10.61
CA GLY A 84 -3.80 13.34 11.99
C GLY A 84 -5.19 13.32 12.64
N ARG A 85 -6.25 12.88 11.93
CA ARG A 85 -7.62 12.85 12.45
C ARG A 85 -7.86 11.63 13.33
N TRP A 86 -8.35 11.88 14.54
CA TRP A 86 -8.76 10.86 15.51
C TRP A 86 -10.25 10.97 15.78
N SER A 87 -10.93 9.83 15.83
CA SER A 87 -12.36 9.73 16.15
C SER A 87 -12.57 9.15 17.54
N VAL A 88 -13.56 9.70 18.24
CA VAL A 88 -13.95 9.32 19.60
C VAL A 88 -15.42 8.96 19.59
N SER A 89 -15.76 7.77 20.05
CA SER A 89 -17.14 7.27 20.09
C SER A 89 -17.46 6.64 21.46
N GLY A 90 -18.70 6.21 21.66
CA GLY A 90 -19.13 5.65 22.95
C GLY A 90 -19.32 6.70 24.06
N LEU A 91 -19.52 7.98 23.70
CA LEU A 91 -19.61 9.09 24.63
C LEU A 91 -20.90 9.09 25.47
N ASN A 92 -22.00 8.51 24.97
CA ASN A 92 -23.27 8.35 25.70
C ASN A 92 -23.80 9.63 26.38
N GLY A 93 -23.61 10.80 25.74
CA GLY A 93 -24.03 12.09 26.26
C GLY A 93 -23.10 12.71 27.32
N LEU A 94 -21.97 12.07 27.63
CA LEU A 94 -20.93 12.59 28.50
C LEU A 94 -19.98 13.52 27.73
N GLY A 95 -19.34 14.44 28.46
CA GLY A 95 -18.17 15.14 27.95
C GLY A 95 -16.98 14.18 27.82
N TRP A 96 -15.94 14.61 27.11
CA TRP A 96 -14.69 13.86 27.03
C TRP A 96 -13.49 14.77 26.99
N GLU A 97 -12.36 14.21 27.35
CA GLU A 97 -11.07 14.89 27.39
C GLU A 97 -10.01 14.00 26.76
N TYR A 98 -8.98 14.63 26.21
CA TYR A 98 -7.81 13.94 25.68
C TYR A 98 -6.51 14.56 26.16
N SER A 99 -5.45 13.76 26.19
CA SER A 99 -4.10 14.17 26.55
C SER A 99 -3.11 13.70 25.48
N LEU A 100 -2.13 14.57 25.20
CA LEU A 100 -1.04 14.35 24.25
C LEU A 100 0.33 14.21 24.95
N ASP A 101 0.35 14.29 26.29
CA ASP A 101 1.54 14.39 27.12
C ASP A 101 1.52 13.38 28.28
N LEU A 102 0.95 12.19 28.02
CA LEU A 102 0.87 11.09 28.98
C LEU A 102 0.10 11.46 30.27
N GLY A 103 -0.96 12.24 30.12
CA GLY A 103 -1.90 12.60 31.19
C GLY A 103 -1.45 13.79 32.05
N GLN A 104 -0.38 14.50 31.69
CA GLN A 104 0.07 15.69 32.42
C GLN A 104 -0.91 16.85 32.24
N SER A 105 -1.46 17.03 31.04
CA SER A 105 -2.52 17.98 30.74
C SER A 105 -3.66 17.33 29.96
N TRP A 106 -4.87 17.87 30.14
CA TRP A 106 -6.10 17.38 29.53
C TRP A 106 -6.81 18.52 28.81
N MET A 107 -7.19 18.27 27.56
CA MET A 107 -7.96 19.18 26.72
C MET A 107 -9.37 18.64 26.60
N SER A 108 -10.38 19.51 26.75
CA SER A 108 -11.77 19.13 26.51
C SER A 108 -11.99 18.91 25.01
N GLY A 109 -12.57 17.77 24.66
CA GLY A 109 -12.97 17.47 23.30
C GLY A 109 -14.28 18.15 22.91
N VAL A 110 -14.47 18.33 21.61
CA VAL A 110 -15.70 18.88 21.03
C VAL A 110 -16.16 17.96 19.90
N GLY A 111 -17.45 17.61 19.88
CA GLY A 111 -17.98 16.63 18.94
C GLY A 111 -17.42 15.23 19.21
N ASP A 112 -17.07 14.51 18.13
CA ASP A 112 -16.62 13.12 18.13
C ASP A 112 -15.23 12.95 17.47
N PHE A 113 -14.44 14.02 17.38
CA PHE A 113 -13.09 13.96 16.80
C PHE A 113 -12.16 15.05 17.32
N PHE A 114 -10.86 14.87 17.05
CA PHE A 114 -9.84 15.90 17.18
C PHE A 114 -8.74 15.67 16.13
N VAL A 115 -7.85 16.66 15.96
CA VAL A 115 -6.72 16.58 15.03
C VAL A 115 -5.42 16.76 15.79
N VAL A 116 -4.49 15.84 15.55
CA VAL A 116 -3.13 15.87 16.07
C VAL A 116 -2.19 16.34 14.95
N GLN A 117 -1.26 17.23 15.28
CA GLN A 117 -0.31 17.81 14.33
C GLN A 117 1.14 17.48 14.72
N GLY A 118 2.03 17.69 13.76
CA GLY A 118 3.47 17.48 13.90
C GLY A 118 3.84 16.00 13.73
N ASP A 119 4.84 15.71 12.91
CA ASP A 119 5.24 14.33 12.64
C ASP A 119 5.89 13.66 13.86
N GLY A 120 6.09 12.35 13.77
CA GLY A 120 6.71 11.51 14.79
C GLY A 120 5.69 10.79 15.67
N PRO A 121 6.16 10.10 16.73
CA PRO A 121 5.34 9.24 17.56
C PRO A 121 4.25 10.04 18.29
N LYS A 122 3.07 9.44 18.39
CA LYS A 122 1.90 9.95 19.09
C LYS A 122 1.43 8.92 20.08
N MET A 123 1.16 9.35 21.30
CA MET A 123 0.50 8.55 22.32
C MET A 123 -0.68 9.36 22.85
N ILE A 124 -1.88 8.91 22.52
CA ILE A 124 -3.11 9.64 22.81
C ILE A 124 -3.88 8.93 23.90
N TRP A 125 -4.23 9.68 24.92
CA TRP A 125 -5.03 9.21 26.05
C TRP A 125 -6.38 9.90 26.02
N VAL A 126 -7.47 9.16 26.17
CA VAL A 126 -8.84 9.69 26.12
C VAL A 126 -9.68 9.12 27.25
N ARG A 127 -10.54 9.95 27.85
CA ARG A 127 -11.49 9.56 28.90
C ARG A 127 -12.79 10.36 28.77
N THR A 128 -13.92 9.80 29.21
CA THR A 128 -15.15 10.59 29.39
C THR A 128 -15.15 11.30 30.74
N ARG A 129 -15.94 12.38 30.83
CA ARG A 129 -16.14 13.18 32.04
C ARG A 129 -17.61 13.58 32.16
N ASP A 130 -18.16 13.49 33.37
CA ASP A 130 -19.50 14.01 33.68
C ASP A 130 -19.46 15.46 34.21
N SER A 131 -20.64 16.02 34.49
CA SER A 131 -20.77 17.38 35.04
C SER A 131 -20.26 17.53 36.48
N GLN A 132 -20.14 16.43 37.22
CA GLN A 132 -19.64 16.38 38.60
C GLN A 132 -18.10 16.25 38.63
N GLY A 133 -17.49 15.97 37.48
CA GLY A 133 -16.07 15.80 37.31
C GLY A 133 -15.54 14.38 37.53
N ASN A 134 -16.43 13.39 37.62
CA ASN A 134 -16.01 11.99 37.58
C ASN A 134 -15.48 11.66 36.18
N THR A 135 -14.54 10.71 36.09
CA THR A 135 -13.93 10.29 34.82
C THR A 135 -14.00 8.78 34.64
N SER A 136 -14.00 8.31 33.39
CA SER A 136 -13.83 6.89 33.07
C SER A 136 -12.38 6.44 33.27
N GLU A 137 -12.15 5.13 33.08
CA GLU A 137 -10.83 4.60 32.74
C GLU A 137 -10.24 5.30 31.50
N ILE A 138 -8.91 5.38 31.43
CA ILE A 138 -8.18 6.02 30.33
C ILE A 138 -7.95 5.00 29.20
N VAL A 139 -8.44 5.33 28.01
CA VAL A 139 -8.12 4.61 26.76
C VAL A 139 -6.83 5.18 26.17
N LYS A 140 -5.90 4.31 25.76
CA LYS A 140 -4.58 4.69 25.23
C LYS A 140 -4.39 4.08 23.86
N VAL A 141 -4.01 4.88 22.88
CA VAL A 141 -3.65 4.42 21.53
C VAL A 141 -2.41 5.16 21.05
N SER A 142 -1.53 4.45 20.34
CA SER A 142 -0.31 5.02 19.76
C SER A 142 -0.30 4.90 18.24
N CYS A 143 0.33 5.87 17.57
CA CYS A 143 0.66 5.82 16.15
C CYS A 143 1.97 6.59 15.89
N THR A 144 2.48 6.54 14.66
CA THR A 144 3.44 7.52 14.14
C THR A 144 2.74 8.35 13.08
N LEU A 145 2.72 9.67 13.25
CA LEU A 145 2.22 10.59 12.24
C LEU A 145 3.38 10.95 11.31
N ASP A 146 3.20 10.77 10.01
CA ASP A 146 4.13 11.21 8.97
C ASP A 146 3.36 11.85 7.83
N THR A 147 3.43 13.17 7.76
CA THR A 147 2.75 13.99 6.75
C THR A 147 3.68 14.47 5.65
N MET A 148 4.95 14.07 5.68
CA MET A 148 5.97 14.56 4.77
C MET A 148 6.12 13.66 3.53
N PRO A 149 5.92 14.20 2.31
CA PRO A 149 6.25 13.48 1.10
C PRO A 149 7.71 13.02 1.04
N PRO A 150 7.99 11.83 0.46
CA PRO A 150 9.33 11.42 0.13
C PRO A 150 9.92 12.29 -1.00
N ALA A 151 11.24 12.19 -1.20
CA ALA A 151 11.88 12.82 -2.36
C ALA A 151 11.36 12.23 -3.69
N PRO A 152 11.37 12.97 -4.81
CA PRO A 152 11.03 12.42 -6.11
C PRO A 152 11.91 11.22 -6.48
N ILE A 153 11.29 10.19 -7.07
CA ILE A 153 12.00 9.00 -7.53
C ILE A 153 12.83 9.31 -8.78
N GLN A 154 13.99 8.69 -8.92
CA GLN A 154 14.85 8.83 -10.10
C GLN A 154 14.83 7.55 -10.92
N ALA A 155 15.01 7.64 -12.24
CA ALA A 155 15.19 6.49 -13.10
C ALA A 155 16.50 6.59 -13.89
N VAL A 156 17.20 5.46 -14.00
CA VAL A 156 18.37 5.30 -14.88
C VAL A 156 17.93 4.44 -16.05
N SER A 157 18.07 4.97 -17.26
CA SER A 157 17.76 4.24 -18.49
C SER A 157 18.97 3.45 -18.98
N GLY A 158 18.74 2.21 -19.39
CA GLY A 158 19.72 1.34 -20.02
C GLY A 158 19.06 0.34 -20.98
N GLN A 159 19.87 -0.55 -21.55
CA GLN A 159 19.42 -1.59 -22.47
C GLN A 159 19.74 -2.97 -21.90
N ALA A 160 18.77 -3.88 -21.94
CA ALA A 160 18.98 -5.29 -21.58
C ALA A 160 17.89 -6.16 -22.24
N LEU A 161 18.24 -7.39 -22.61
CA LEU A 161 17.31 -8.37 -23.20
C LEU A 161 16.60 -7.89 -24.50
N GLY A 162 17.16 -6.88 -25.18
CA GLY A 162 16.52 -6.25 -26.35
C GLY A 162 15.42 -5.23 -26.01
N PHE A 163 15.33 -4.81 -24.75
CA PHE A 163 14.37 -3.85 -24.23
C PHE A 163 15.05 -2.63 -23.64
N ARG A 164 14.34 -1.50 -23.65
CA ARG A 164 14.65 -0.41 -22.74
C ARG A 164 14.33 -0.84 -21.32
N ARG A 165 15.33 -0.72 -20.45
CA ARG A 165 15.21 -0.96 -19.01
C ARG A 165 15.32 0.37 -18.28
N LEU A 166 14.31 0.69 -17.48
CA LEU A 166 14.34 1.76 -16.51
C LEU A 166 14.55 1.15 -15.13
N GLU A 167 15.59 1.59 -14.44
CA GLU A 167 15.91 1.16 -13.08
C GLU A 167 15.69 2.33 -12.12
N PHE A 168 14.79 2.15 -11.16
CA PHE A 168 14.41 3.20 -10.23
C PHE A 168 15.37 3.28 -9.03
N LYS A 169 15.71 4.51 -8.64
CA LYS A 169 16.65 4.82 -7.56
C LYS A 169 16.03 5.81 -6.58
N GLY A 170 16.46 5.71 -5.33
CA GLY A 170 16.00 6.59 -4.25
C GLY A 170 14.63 6.22 -3.68
N LEU A 171 14.14 4.99 -3.91
CA LEU A 171 12.98 4.46 -3.21
C LEU A 171 13.26 4.41 -1.70
N GLU A 172 12.38 5.01 -0.90
CA GLU A 172 12.46 4.91 0.55
C GLU A 172 12.12 3.48 1.01
N ASN A 173 12.52 3.13 2.25
CA ASN A 173 12.22 1.81 2.81
C ASN A 173 10.69 1.62 2.89
N GLN A 174 10.21 0.47 2.42
CA GLN A 174 8.77 0.16 2.33
C GLN A 174 7.96 1.12 1.45
N ALA A 175 8.62 1.97 0.64
CA ALA A 175 7.93 2.74 -0.37
C ALA A 175 7.45 1.85 -1.52
N SER A 176 6.33 2.24 -2.11
CA SER A 176 5.91 1.77 -3.42
C SER A 176 6.17 2.85 -4.47
N TRP A 177 6.04 2.53 -5.74
CA TRP A 177 6.09 3.52 -6.81
C TRP A 177 4.98 3.32 -7.81
N GLU A 178 4.65 4.41 -8.48
CA GLU A 178 3.60 4.44 -9.49
C GLU A 178 4.10 5.16 -10.74
N TYR A 179 3.52 4.78 -11.87
CA TYR A 179 3.81 5.37 -13.16
C TYR A 179 2.55 5.63 -13.99
N ARG A 180 2.68 6.49 -14.99
CA ARG A 180 1.68 6.73 -16.04
C ARG A 180 2.33 7.38 -17.25
N PHE A 181 1.71 7.32 -18.42
CA PHE A 181 2.31 7.80 -19.67
C PHE A 181 1.74 9.14 -20.15
N ASP A 182 0.54 9.50 -19.69
CA ASP A 182 -0.08 10.82 -19.87
C ASP A 182 -0.52 11.40 -18.51
N VAL A 183 -0.69 12.73 -18.44
CA VAL A 183 -1.19 13.41 -17.23
C VAL A 183 -2.63 13.01 -16.89
N ASN A 184 -3.41 12.56 -17.87
CA ASN A 184 -4.79 12.12 -17.72
C ASN A 184 -4.91 10.61 -17.49
N ASP A 185 -3.83 9.84 -17.71
CA ASP A 185 -3.84 8.41 -17.41
C ASP A 185 -3.93 8.16 -15.90
N PRO A 186 -4.60 7.06 -15.48
CA PRO A 186 -4.56 6.63 -14.10
C PRO A 186 -3.13 6.22 -13.71
N TRP A 187 -2.78 6.44 -12.45
CA TRP A 187 -1.54 5.91 -11.89
C TRP A 187 -1.60 4.38 -11.82
N VAL A 188 -0.51 3.73 -12.25
CA VAL A 188 -0.33 2.28 -12.19
C VAL A 188 0.78 1.97 -11.19
N THR A 189 0.49 1.11 -10.22
CA THR A 189 1.49 0.64 -9.26
C THR A 189 2.53 -0.23 -9.96
N GLY A 190 3.80 0.17 -9.84
CA GLY A 190 4.94 -0.54 -10.37
C GLY A 190 5.27 -1.82 -9.61
N LEU A 191 6.13 -2.64 -10.20
CA LEU A 191 6.61 -3.90 -9.63
C LEU A 191 8.13 -3.86 -9.49
N GLY A 192 8.66 -4.35 -8.37
CA GLY A 192 10.09 -4.34 -8.11
C GLY A 192 10.66 -2.93 -8.14
N ASP A 193 11.85 -2.77 -8.71
CA ASP A 193 12.53 -1.49 -8.91
C ASP A 193 12.83 -1.22 -10.39
N GLN A 194 12.11 -1.88 -11.31
CA GLN A 194 12.36 -1.78 -12.74
C GLN A 194 11.08 -1.71 -13.58
N LEU A 195 11.18 -1.05 -14.73
CA LEU A 195 10.17 -1.04 -15.79
C LEU A 195 10.84 -1.29 -17.14
N TRP A 196 10.32 -2.27 -17.87
CA TRP A 196 10.82 -2.66 -19.18
C TRP A 196 9.88 -2.15 -20.26
N LEU A 197 10.42 -1.57 -21.33
CA LEU A 197 9.64 -1.00 -22.42
C LEU A 197 10.14 -1.53 -23.76
N ILE A 198 9.19 -1.83 -24.63
CA ILE A 198 9.46 -2.11 -26.04
C ILE A 198 8.34 -1.56 -26.91
N GLY A 199 8.77 -0.92 -27.99
CA GLY A 199 7.92 -0.48 -29.07
C GLY A 199 8.17 0.98 -29.44
N ASN A 200 7.15 1.68 -29.92
CA ASN A 200 7.30 3.01 -30.54
C ASN A 200 6.21 4.04 -30.20
N GLY A 201 5.16 3.66 -29.46
CA GLY A 201 4.00 4.51 -29.20
C GLY A 201 4.09 5.55 -28.07
N LEU A 202 5.18 5.59 -27.28
CA LEU A 202 5.24 6.39 -26.05
C LEU A 202 6.30 7.50 -26.12
N SER A 203 5.95 8.69 -25.64
CA SER A 203 6.87 9.85 -25.57
C SER A 203 7.26 10.25 -24.15
N THR A 204 6.47 9.89 -23.15
CA THR A 204 6.63 10.45 -21.80
C THR A 204 6.31 9.38 -20.77
N LEU A 205 7.04 9.40 -19.66
CA LEU A 205 6.75 8.63 -18.45
C LEU A 205 6.73 9.59 -17.26
N LEU A 206 5.60 9.63 -16.55
CA LEU A 206 5.51 10.27 -15.24
C LEU A 206 5.66 9.18 -14.19
N MET A 207 6.47 9.43 -13.17
CA MET A 207 6.75 8.50 -12.08
C MET A 207 6.75 9.22 -10.74
N ARG A 208 6.25 8.55 -9.70
CA ARG A 208 6.33 9.02 -8.32
C ARG A 208 6.53 7.85 -7.38
N GLN A 209 7.03 8.12 -6.18
CA GLN A 209 7.03 7.14 -5.10
C GLN A 209 6.00 7.51 -4.03
N ILE A 210 5.53 6.50 -3.32
CA ILE A 210 4.58 6.60 -2.22
C ILE A 210 5.30 6.02 -1.00
N ASP A 211 5.54 6.81 0.04
CA ASP A 211 6.21 6.32 1.26
C ASP A 211 5.35 5.33 2.06
N ALA A 212 5.87 4.85 3.19
CA ALA A 212 5.20 3.88 4.04
C ALA A 212 3.92 4.44 4.71
N ALA A 213 3.79 5.75 4.91
CA ALA A 213 2.59 6.43 5.43
C ALA A 213 1.58 6.80 4.32
N ALA A 214 1.89 6.42 3.08
CA ALA A 214 1.18 6.70 1.85
C ALA A 214 1.27 8.15 1.34
N ASN A 215 2.28 8.94 1.72
CA ASN A 215 2.52 10.25 1.11
C ASN A 215 3.16 10.11 -0.28
N PRO A 216 2.57 10.70 -1.34
CA PRO A 216 3.17 10.73 -2.66
C PRO A 216 4.25 11.80 -2.77
N SER A 217 5.39 11.49 -3.41
CA SER A 217 6.31 12.52 -3.88
C SER A 217 5.75 13.30 -5.07
N GLU A 218 6.38 14.44 -5.36
CA GLU A 218 6.20 15.12 -6.64
C GLU A 218 6.55 14.20 -7.82
N ALA A 219 5.74 14.25 -8.88
CA ALA A 219 5.97 13.43 -10.06
C ALA A 219 7.22 13.89 -10.83
N THR A 220 8.09 12.95 -11.14
CA THR A 220 9.21 13.17 -12.07
C THR A 220 8.77 12.79 -13.48
N ILE A 221 9.12 13.61 -14.47
CA ILE A 221 8.82 13.37 -15.87
C ILE A 221 10.10 12.91 -16.58
N LEU A 222 10.04 11.77 -17.24
CA LEU A 222 11.08 11.26 -18.12
C LEU A 222 10.61 11.35 -19.57
N ASP A 223 11.42 11.97 -20.40
CA ASP A 223 11.24 11.98 -21.85
C ASP A 223 11.72 10.63 -22.42
N LEU A 224 10.81 9.94 -23.10
CA LEU A 224 11.09 8.65 -23.73
C LEU A 224 11.54 8.78 -25.19
N THR A 225 11.47 9.98 -25.79
CA THR A 225 11.63 10.22 -27.24
C THR A 225 13.07 10.23 -27.77
N GLN A 226 14.06 9.70 -27.04
CA GLN A 226 15.46 9.79 -27.48
C GLN A 226 15.66 9.29 -28.93
N ALA A 227 15.80 10.24 -29.85
CA ALA A 227 15.87 9.99 -31.29
C ALA A 227 17.16 9.22 -31.62
N GLY A 228 17.03 8.10 -32.35
CA GLY A 228 18.16 7.31 -32.85
C GLY A 228 18.81 6.36 -31.85
N GLY A 229 18.22 6.14 -30.67
CA GLY A 229 18.59 5.01 -29.80
C GLY A 229 18.09 3.68 -30.36
N ALA A 230 18.72 2.57 -29.97
CA ALA A 230 18.32 1.20 -30.33
C ALA A 230 16.97 0.75 -29.71
N ASP A 231 16.15 1.69 -29.26
CA ASP A 231 15.06 1.52 -28.30
C ASP A 231 13.68 1.71 -28.94
N TRP A 232 13.64 2.10 -30.22
CA TRP A 232 12.44 2.28 -30.99
C TRP A 232 12.22 1.02 -31.83
N VAL A 233 11.13 0.30 -31.55
CA VAL A 233 10.80 -0.95 -32.24
C VAL A 233 9.42 -0.79 -32.87
N GLU A 234 9.36 -0.85 -34.21
CA GLU A 234 8.10 -1.05 -34.92
C GLU A 234 7.69 -2.52 -34.78
N PHE A 235 6.43 -2.76 -34.44
CA PHE A 235 5.95 -4.13 -34.44
C PHE A 235 5.59 -4.58 -35.86
N SER A 236 5.71 -5.88 -36.11
CA SER A 236 5.47 -6.42 -37.44
C SER A 236 3.99 -6.31 -37.81
N SER A 237 3.70 -5.77 -39.00
CA SER A 237 2.36 -5.82 -39.59
C SER A 237 2.06 -7.12 -40.33
N ASN A 238 2.99 -8.08 -40.33
CA ASN A 238 2.79 -9.38 -40.94
C ASN A 238 2.31 -10.41 -39.90
N PRO A 239 1.06 -10.92 -39.99
CA PRO A 239 0.53 -11.90 -39.05
C PRO A 239 1.31 -13.22 -39.04
N LEU A 240 2.00 -13.56 -40.13
CA LEU A 240 2.80 -14.78 -40.27
C LEU A 240 4.26 -14.61 -39.82
N MET A 241 4.67 -13.37 -39.50
CA MET A 241 6.00 -13.04 -39.02
C MET A 241 5.91 -12.00 -37.89
N PRO A 242 5.25 -12.31 -36.76
CA PRO A 242 5.09 -11.35 -35.66
C PRO A 242 6.44 -10.96 -35.06
N THR A 243 6.53 -9.77 -34.46
CA THR A 243 7.71 -9.37 -33.68
C THR A 243 7.84 -10.29 -32.47
N GLN A 244 8.91 -11.08 -32.43
CA GLN A 244 9.13 -12.07 -31.38
C GLN A 244 9.84 -11.45 -30.18
N LEU A 245 9.25 -11.60 -29.00
CA LEU A 245 9.90 -11.32 -27.72
C LEU A 245 10.64 -12.59 -27.28
N THR A 246 11.96 -12.63 -27.53
CA THR A 246 12.81 -13.82 -27.30
C THR A 246 13.13 -14.05 -25.83
N GLN A 247 13.04 -13.00 -25.01
CA GLN A 247 13.22 -13.05 -23.56
C GLN A 247 12.13 -12.18 -22.92
N VAL A 248 11.68 -12.55 -21.73
CA VAL A 248 10.76 -11.74 -20.92
C VAL A 248 11.44 -11.39 -19.60
N PRO A 249 11.16 -10.20 -19.04
CA PRO A 249 11.66 -9.82 -17.72
C PRO A 249 11.24 -10.77 -16.60
N SER A 250 11.83 -10.57 -15.41
CA SER A 250 11.43 -11.28 -14.20
C SER A 250 9.94 -11.08 -13.91
N THR A 251 9.26 -12.07 -13.32
CA THR A 251 7.85 -11.96 -12.89
C THR A 251 7.62 -10.87 -11.84
N LYS A 252 8.69 -10.36 -11.24
CA LYS A 252 8.65 -9.27 -10.27
C LYS A 252 8.76 -7.87 -10.89
N GLU A 253 8.75 -7.78 -12.21
CA GLU A 253 8.99 -6.54 -12.96
C GLU A 253 7.89 -6.35 -14.03
N GLY A 254 7.57 -5.09 -14.36
CA GLY A 254 6.58 -4.78 -15.40
C GLY A 254 7.19 -4.74 -16.79
N LEU A 255 6.53 -5.35 -17.78
CA LEU A 255 6.85 -5.18 -19.21
C LEU A 255 5.75 -4.36 -19.90
N ILE A 256 6.17 -3.31 -20.59
CA ILE A 256 5.30 -2.41 -21.36
C ILE A 256 5.52 -2.69 -22.84
N LEU A 257 4.48 -3.23 -23.48
CA LEU A 257 4.39 -3.27 -24.93
C LEU A 257 3.66 -2.01 -25.37
N HIS A 258 4.25 -1.19 -26.22
CA HIS A 258 3.62 0.04 -26.64
C HIS A 258 3.77 0.30 -28.12
N GLY A 259 2.72 0.75 -28.78
CA GLY A 259 2.71 0.87 -30.23
C GLY A 259 1.87 2.03 -30.70
N SER A 260 1.86 2.19 -32.01
CA SER A 260 1.03 3.13 -32.73
C SER A 260 0.37 2.39 -33.88
N VAL A 261 -0.96 2.32 -33.91
CA VAL A 261 -1.71 1.73 -35.03
C VAL A 261 -2.61 2.75 -35.69
N GLN A 262 -2.83 2.59 -36.99
CA GLN A 262 -3.78 3.36 -37.80
C GLN A 262 -4.22 2.53 -39.00
N GLN A 263 -5.10 3.05 -39.85
CA GLN A 263 -5.53 2.35 -41.06
C GLN A 263 -4.32 1.88 -41.89
N GLY A 264 -4.25 0.57 -42.14
CA GLY A 264 -3.17 -0.06 -42.89
C GLY A 264 -1.95 -0.46 -42.06
N ASP A 265 -1.96 -0.18 -40.76
CA ASP A 265 -0.89 -0.46 -39.83
C ASP A 265 -1.42 -1.25 -38.64
N ALA A 266 -1.07 -2.53 -38.61
CA ALA A 266 -1.44 -3.45 -37.54
C ALA A 266 -0.16 -3.95 -36.88
N ASP A 267 -0.26 -4.26 -35.60
CA ASP A 267 0.87 -4.74 -34.81
C ASP A 267 0.62 -6.19 -34.41
N PHE A 268 1.56 -7.07 -34.75
CA PHE A 268 1.58 -8.47 -34.31
C PHE A 268 2.81 -8.72 -33.45
N VAL A 269 2.58 -9.03 -32.17
CA VAL A 269 3.65 -9.30 -31.18
C VAL A 269 3.51 -10.71 -30.65
N ARG A 270 4.56 -11.52 -30.81
CA ARG A 270 4.63 -12.86 -30.25
C ARG A 270 5.28 -12.82 -28.88
N VAL A 271 4.55 -13.30 -27.88
CA VAL A 271 5.02 -13.48 -26.51
C VAL A 271 5.25 -14.97 -26.27
N ASP A 272 6.49 -15.33 -25.91
CA ASP A 272 6.84 -16.69 -25.49
C ASP A 272 6.74 -16.80 -23.96
N ILE A 273 5.66 -17.39 -23.46
CA ILE A 273 5.47 -17.58 -22.01
C ILE A 273 6.45 -18.66 -21.52
N PRO A 274 7.34 -18.37 -20.56
CA PRO A 274 8.34 -19.32 -20.09
C PRO A 274 7.73 -20.60 -19.47
N PRO A 275 8.49 -21.71 -19.41
CA PRO A 275 8.08 -22.89 -18.65
C PRO A 275 7.76 -22.55 -17.19
N LYS A 276 6.75 -23.21 -16.62
CA LYS A 276 6.28 -22.99 -15.22
C LYS A 276 5.81 -21.56 -14.94
N HIS A 277 5.36 -20.87 -15.97
CA HIS A 277 4.75 -19.54 -15.85
C HIS A 277 3.39 -19.52 -16.54
N LEU A 278 2.56 -18.56 -16.13
CA LEU A 278 1.34 -18.16 -16.80
C LEU A 278 1.42 -16.68 -17.16
N LEU A 279 0.77 -16.30 -18.26
CA LEU A 279 0.51 -14.90 -18.57
C LEU A 279 -0.68 -14.43 -17.74
N ALA A 280 -0.42 -13.64 -16.71
CA ALA A 280 -1.41 -13.27 -15.71
C ALA A 280 -2.25 -12.05 -16.12
N SER A 281 -1.62 -11.10 -16.82
CA SER A 281 -2.28 -9.86 -17.21
C SER A 281 -1.75 -9.31 -18.51
N ILE A 282 -2.66 -8.79 -19.33
CA ILE A 282 -2.39 -7.77 -20.35
C ILE A 282 -3.33 -6.61 -20.02
N ARG A 283 -2.81 -5.59 -19.32
CA ARG A 283 -3.59 -4.45 -18.86
C ARG A 283 -3.37 -3.26 -19.77
N LEU A 284 -4.43 -2.62 -20.26
CA LEU A 284 -4.30 -1.35 -20.98
C LEU A 284 -3.92 -0.25 -19.98
N VAL A 285 -2.75 0.37 -20.16
CA VAL A 285 -2.23 1.41 -19.25
C VAL A 285 -2.07 2.77 -19.91
N HIS A 286 -2.16 2.83 -21.24
CA HIS A 286 -2.20 4.07 -22.01
C HIS A 286 -3.04 3.90 -23.27
N TYR A 287 -3.80 4.93 -23.62
CA TYR A 287 -4.51 5.02 -24.89
C TYR A 287 -4.68 6.48 -25.29
N ARG A 288 -4.22 6.84 -26.49
CA ARG A 288 -4.38 8.18 -27.04
C ARG A 288 -4.73 8.12 -28.52
N SER A 289 -5.94 8.55 -28.85
CA SER A 289 -6.42 8.65 -30.22
C SER A 289 -7.66 9.55 -30.28
N GLU A 290 -7.96 10.10 -31.46
CA GLU A 290 -9.27 10.69 -31.74
C GLU A 290 -10.35 9.61 -31.82
N ASP A 291 -9.99 8.44 -32.36
CA ASP A 291 -10.84 7.26 -32.37
C ASP A 291 -10.86 6.63 -30.98
N LYS A 292 -12.04 6.39 -30.42
CA LYS A 292 -12.16 5.87 -29.04
C LYS A 292 -12.07 4.35 -28.94
N ILE A 293 -11.97 3.66 -30.08
CA ILE A 293 -12.07 2.20 -30.18
C ILE A 293 -11.01 1.71 -31.14
N ALA A 294 -10.11 0.87 -30.64
CA ALA A 294 -9.20 0.03 -31.42
C ALA A 294 -9.52 -1.44 -31.15
N PHE A 295 -9.03 -2.34 -31.99
CA PHE A 295 -9.28 -3.78 -31.91
C PHE A 295 -8.05 -4.53 -31.41
N PHE A 296 -8.27 -5.53 -30.56
CA PHE A 296 -7.25 -6.52 -30.20
C PHE A 296 -7.75 -7.95 -30.39
N ALA A 297 -6.82 -8.87 -30.65
CA ALA A 297 -7.05 -10.29 -30.54
C ALA A 297 -5.81 -11.04 -30.07
N LEU A 298 -6.03 -12.20 -29.46
CA LEU A 298 -5.00 -13.11 -29.02
C LEU A 298 -5.21 -14.46 -29.68
N GLN A 299 -4.12 -15.09 -30.12
CA GLN A 299 -4.12 -16.44 -30.63
C GLN A 299 -2.94 -17.23 -30.05
N ARG A 300 -3.16 -18.50 -29.67
CA ARG A 300 -2.07 -19.42 -29.34
C ARG A 300 -1.33 -19.85 -30.60
N GLY A 301 0.00 -19.87 -30.54
CA GLY A 301 0.85 -20.30 -31.64
C GLY A 301 2.03 -19.37 -31.89
N LEU A 302 2.76 -19.66 -32.97
CA LEU A 302 3.93 -18.86 -33.39
C LEU A 302 3.54 -17.68 -34.28
N VAL A 303 2.33 -17.69 -34.83
CA VAL A 303 1.80 -16.74 -35.82
C VAL A 303 0.33 -16.47 -35.52
N PHE A 304 -0.23 -15.43 -36.13
CA PHE A 304 -1.65 -15.11 -36.10
C PHE A 304 -2.33 -15.53 -37.42
N ASP A 305 -2.72 -16.79 -37.55
CA ASP A 305 -3.39 -17.29 -38.76
C ASP A 305 -4.92 -17.41 -38.61
N ALA A 306 -5.49 -16.92 -37.50
CA ALA A 306 -6.93 -16.85 -37.29
C ALA A 306 -7.62 -15.94 -38.31
N GLY A 307 -6.96 -14.87 -38.76
CA GLY A 307 -7.58 -13.85 -39.59
C GLY A 307 -8.81 -13.26 -38.89
N VAL A 308 -10.00 -13.47 -39.47
CA VAL A 308 -11.28 -13.05 -38.89
C VAL A 308 -12.04 -14.19 -38.20
N ASP A 309 -11.50 -15.41 -38.18
CA ASP A 309 -12.11 -16.57 -37.55
C ASP A 309 -11.92 -16.51 -36.03
N THR A 310 -12.93 -15.99 -35.35
CA THR A 310 -12.94 -15.83 -33.89
C THR A 310 -12.89 -17.16 -33.13
N THR A 311 -13.21 -18.29 -33.77
CA THR A 311 -13.11 -19.61 -33.13
C THR A 311 -11.68 -20.06 -32.88
N LYS A 312 -10.72 -19.45 -33.58
CA LYS A 312 -9.27 -19.64 -33.40
C LYS A 312 -8.64 -18.63 -32.46
N MET A 313 -9.38 -17.61 -32.04
CA MET A 313 -8.91 -16.58 -31.13
C MET A 313 -9.13 -17.01 -29.69
N LEU A 314 -8.10 -16.90 -28.86
CA LEU A 314 -8.18 -17.11 -27.42
C LEU A 314 -9.01 -16.02 -26.74
N ALA A 315 -8.82 -14.77 -27.18
CA ALA A 315 -9.61 -13.62 -26.77
C ALA A 315 -9.59 -12.57 -27.89
N PHE A 316 -10.62 -11.74 -27.96
CA PHE A 316 -10.69 -10.62 -28.89
C PHE A 316 -11.69 -9.59 -28.40
N GLY A 317 -11.55 -8.36 -28.86
CA GLY A 317 -12.49 -7.30 -28.51
C GLY A 317 -11.96 -5.92 -28.85
N HIS A 318 -12.60 -4.93 -28.25
CA HIS A 318 -12.23 -3.54 -28.40
C HIS A 318 -11.49 -3.04 -27.16
N PHE A 319 -10.50 -2.16 -27.38
CA PHE A 319 -9.82 -1.40 -26.35
C PHE A 319 -9.83 0.09 -26.68
N GLY A 320 -9.68 0.93 -25.67
CA GLY A 320 -9.90 2.38 -25.77
C GLY A 320 -9.92 3.04 -24.39
N PRO A 321 -10.30 4.31 -24.29
CA PRO A 321 -10.30 5.04 -23.02
C PRO A 321 -11.14 4.36 -21.93
N GLU A 322 -12.28 3.74 -22.30
CA GLU A 322 -13.16 3.02 -21.36
C GLU A 322 -12.54 1.74 -20.80
N LYS A 323 -11.47 1.24 -21.43
CA LYS A 323 -10.74 0.04 -21.03
C LYS A 323 -9.44 0.33 -20.29
N LEU A 324 -9.11 1.61 -20.04
CA LEU A 324 -7.93 1.97 -19.25
C LEU A 324 -7.99 1.33 -17.87
N GLY A 325 -6.89 0.68 -17.48
CA GLY A 325 -6.75 -0.09 -16.23
C GLY A 325 -7.31 -1.51 -16.27
N GLN A 326 -8.06 -1.91 -17.31
CA GLN A 326 -8.66 -3.25 -17.40
C GLN A 326 -7.67 -4.28 -17.92
N ASN A 327 -7.74 -5.50 -17.37
CA ASN A 327 -7.00 -6.66 -17.86
C ASN A 327 -7.78 -7.33 -19.00
N LEU A 328 -7.20 -7.38 -20.19
CA LEU A 328 -7.80 -7.98 -21.38
C LEU A 328 -7.93 -9.51 -21.30
N LEU A 329 -7.27 -10.14 -20.32
CA LEU A 329 -7.34 -11.58 -20.08
C LEU A 329 -8.38 -11.97 -19.02
N GLU A 330 -9.10 -10.99 -18.47
CA GLU A 330 -10.09 -11.25 -17.42
C GLU A 330 -11.14 -12.27 -17.88
N GLY A 331 -11.34 -13.31 -17.07
CA GLY A 331 -12.29 -14.39 -17.35
C GLY A 331 -11.72 -15.57 -18.17
N LEU A 332 -10.49 -15.48 -18.69
CA LEU A 332 -9.85 -16.62 -19.35
C LEU A 332 -9.33 -17.65 -18.32
N PRO A 333 -9.49 -18.96 -18.60
CA PRO A 333 -8.99 -19.99 -17.70
C PRO A 333 -7.45 -20.09 -17.75
N ALA A 334 -6.82 -20.22 -16.59
CA ALA A 334 -5.36 -20.19 -16.46
C ALA A 334 -4.62 -21.26 -17.30
N ASN A 335 -5.25 -22.41 -17.54
CA ASN A 335 -4.69 -23.47 -18.40
C ASN A 335 -4.53 -23.03 -19.87
N GLN A 336 -5.32 -22.07 -20.33
CA GLN A 336 -5.18 -21.48 -21.67
C GLN A 336 -4.13 -20.37 -21.71
N LEU A 337 -3.58 -19.97 -20.56
CA LEU A 337 -2.56 -18.92 -20.40
C LEU A 337 -1.21 -19.45 -19.86
N SER A 338 -1.04 -20.77 -19.79
CA SER A 338 0.22 -21.43 -19.38
C SER A 338 1.36 -21.26 -20.40
N SER A 339 2.55 -21.77 -20.06
CA SER A 339 3.74 -21.81 -20.92
C SER A 339 3.46 -22.14 -22.39
N GLY A 340 4.18 -21.47 -23.30
CA GLY A 340 4.04 -21.60 -24.75
C GLY A 340 3.83 -20.25 -25.43
N SER A 341 3.79 -20.26 -26.76
CA SER A 341 3.70 -19.04 -27.56
C SER A 341 2.26 -18.58 -27.76
N LEU A 342 2.08 -17.26 -27.76
CA LEU A 342 0.88 -16.59 -28.23
C LEU A 342 1.23 -15.35 -29.03
N VAL A 343 0.33 -14.93 -29.90
CA VAL A 343 0.44 -13.69 -30.66
C VAL A 343 -0.68 -12.74 -30.26
N LEU A 344 -0.29 -11.53 -29.89
CA LEU A 344 -1.18 -10.40 -29.68
C LEU A 344 -1.24 -9.59 -30.98
N TRP A 345 -2.46 -9.37 -31.46
CA TRP A 345 -2.76 -8.51 -32.59
C TRP A 345 -3.42 -7.23 -32.07
N MET A 346 -2.94 -6.07 -32.49
CA MET A 346 -3.57 -4.76 -32.28
C MET A 346 -3.79 -4.06 -33.61
N GLN A 347 -4.92 -3.39 -33.76
CA GLN A 347 -5.28 -2.68 -34.99
C GLN A 347 -6.20 -1.49 -34.73
N GLN A 348 -6.02 -0.44 -35.54
CA GLN A 348 -7.00 0.60 -35.76
C GLN A 348 -7.39 0.63 -37.25
N THR A 349 -8.67 0.80 -37.56
CA THR A 349 -9.16 0.94 -38.94
C THR A 349 -9.40 2.38 -39.34
N GLY A 350 -9.50 3.29 -38.36
CA GLY A 350 -9.57 4.73 -38.59
C GLY A 350 -8.26 5.31 -39.12
N SER A 351 -8.34 6.43 -39.82
CA SER A 351 -7.17 7.10 -40.41
C SER A 351 -6.30 7.81 -39.37
N GLN A 352 -6.79 7.92 -38.13
CA GLN A 352 -6.08 8.62 -37.06
C GLN A 352 -5.15 7.67 -36.33
N LYS A 353 -3.97 8.20 -35.99
CA LYS A 353 -2.97 7.51 -35.20
C LYS A 353 -3.53 7.19 -33.81
N THR A 354 -3.37 5.93 -33.41
CA THR A 354 -3.76 5.45 -32.08
C THR A 354 -2.52 4.93 -31.35
N ASP A 355 -2.05 5.72 -30.38
CA ASP A 355 -0.98 5.33 -29.47
C ASP A 355 -1.57 4.48 -28.33
N TYR A 356 -0.91 3.37 -28.00
CA TYR A 356 -1.35 2.47 -26.93
C TYR A 356 -0.17 1.95 -26.11
N ALA A 357 -0.44 1.54 -24.88
CA ALA A 357 0.49 0.73 -24.10
C ALA A 357 -0.24 -0.31 -23.25
N PHE A 358 0.31 -1.53 -23.26
CA PHE A 358 -0.13 -2.66 -22.45
C PHE A 358 0.95 -3.05 -21.45
N GLU A 359 0.56 -3.15 -20.19
CA GLU A 359 1.37 -3.80 -19.16
C GLU A 359 1.12 -5.31 -19.19
N VAL A 360 2.17 -6.06 -19.51
CA VAL A 360 2.19 -7.51 -19.60
C VAL A 360 2.85 -8.07 -18.33
N ARG A 361 2.13 -8.94 -17.61
CA ARG A 361 2.61 -9.56 -16.36
C ARG A 361 2.61 -11.07 -16.45
N PHE A 362 3.67 -11.68 -15.97
CA PHE A 362 3.81 -13.13 -15.83
C PHE A 362 3.82 -13.52 -14.36
N GLU A 363 3.25 -14.67 -14.05
CA GLU A 363 3.28 -15.24 -12.71
C GLU A 363 3.80 -16.68 -12.76
N PRO A 364 4.49 -17.16 -11.70
CA PRO A 364 4.81 -18.57 -11.57
C PRO A 364 3.54 -19.42 -11.54
N THR A 365 3.55 -20.59 -12.17
CA THR A 365 2.48 -21.57 -11.97
C THR A 365 2.53 -22.11 -10.53
N PRO A 366 1.38 -22.34 -9.88
CA PRO A 366 1.30 -22.94 -8.55
C PRO A 366 2.05 -24.27 -8.38
#